data_AF-A0A918YQP0-F1
#
_entry.id   AF-A0A918YQP0-F1
#
_cell.length_a   1.000
_cell.length_b   1.000
_cell.length_c   1.000
_cell.angle_alpha   90.00
_cell.angle_beta   90.00
_cell.angle_gamma   90.00
#
_symmetry.space_group_name_H-M   'P 1'
#
loop_
_entity.id
_entity.type
_entity.pdbx_description
1 polymer ?
#
loop_
_entity_poly.entity_id
_entity_poly.type
_entity_poly.pdbx_seq_one_letter_code
_entity_poly.pdbx_strand_id
1 'polypeptide(L)'
;MPATSNRNENALYEALILERYGRTIDELLQEQTRRPLPELLKEQQRRPRIPPAPVRHRPAPDPNAAANYAALLEASAPRARRRVA
;
A
#
# COMPACT_ATOMS: atom_id res chain seq x y z
N MET A 1 10.92 -0.30 -25.12
CA MET A 1 9.85 -0.12 -26.12
C MET A 1 9.65 1.39 -26.32
N PRO A 2 9.99 2.00 -27.46
CA PRO A 2 9.64 3.39 -27.69
C PRO A 2 8.13 3.50 -27.94
N ALA A 3 7.47 4.46 -27.30
CA ALA A 3 6.05 4.71 -27.48
C ALA A 3 5.80 5.28 -28.87
N THR A 4 5.02 4.58 -29.69
CA THR A 4 4.51 5.09 -30.98
C THR A 4 3.31 5.98 -30.74
N SER A 5 3.50 7.11 -30.05
CA SER A 5 2.45 8.10 -29.86
C SER A 5 2.27 8.89 -31.17
N ASN A 6 1.04 8.94 -31.70
CA ASN A 6 0.74 9.77 -32.85
C ASN A 6 0.95 11.26 -32.50
N ARG A 7 1.54 12.04 -33.42
CA ARG A 7 1.79 13.47 -33.22
C ARG A 7 0.54 14.25 -32.80
N ASN A 8 -0.63 13.83 -33.31
CA ASN A 8 -1.92 14.46 -33.01
C ASN A 8 -2.44 14.14 -31.60
N GLU A 9 -2.16 12.93 -31.10
CA GLU A 9 -2.51 12.54 -29.73
C GLU A 9 -1.68 13.35 -28.74
N ASN A 10 -0.38 13.53 -29.01
CA ASN A 10 0.50 14.33 -28.17
C ASN A 10 0.03 15.79 -28.07
N ALA A 11 -0.37 16.40 -29.19
CA ALA A 11 -0.90 17.78 -29.18
C ALA A 11 -2.21 17.90 -28.39
N LEU A 12 -3.09 16.90 -28.48
CA LEU A 12 -4.32 16.87 -27.68
C LEU A 12 -4.01 16.75 -26.18
N TYR A 13 -3.08 15.87 -25.80
CA TYR A 13 -2.65 15.72 -24.41
C TYR A 13 -2.04 17.01 -23.85
N GLU A 14 -1.19 17.68 -24.63
CA GLU A 14 -0.60 18.97 -24.23
C GLU A 14 -1.67 20.05 -24.01
N ALA A 15 -2.67 20.13 -24.88
CA ALA A 15 -3.79 21.06 -24.73
C ALA A 15 -4.62 20.79 -23.46
N LEU A 16 -4.91 19.52 -23.17
CA LEU A 16 -5.64 19.13 -21.96
C LEU A 16 -4.87 19.43 -20.68
N ILE A 17 -3.54 19.31 -20.71
CA ILE A 17 -2.67 19.66 -19.57
C ILE A 17 -2.72 21.18 -19.35
N LEU A 18 -2.61 21.96 -20.42
CA LEU A 18 -2.71 23.41 -20.36
C LEU A 18 -4.05 23.89 -19.82
N GLU A 19 -5.15 23.29 -20.26
CA GLU A 19 -6.50 23.64 -19.76
C GLU A 19 -6.66 23.32 -18.26
N ARG A 20 -6.18 22.15 -17.83
CA ARG A 20 -6.34 21.70 -16.43
C ARG A 20 -5.44 22.43 -15.44
N TYR A 21 -4.21 22.72 -15.82
CA TYR A 21 -3.17 23.23 -14.91
C TYR A 21 -2.77 24.68 -15.19
N GLY A 22 -3.19 25.25 -16.32
CA GLY A 22 -2.81 26.60 -16.77
C GLY A 22 -1.32 26.71 -17.13
N ARG A 23 -0.64 25.58 -17.34
CA ARG A 23 0.83 25.47 -17.49
C ARG A 23 1.18 24.39 -18.49
N THR A 24 2.34 24.52 -19.14
CA THR A 24 2.83 23.51 -20.08
C THR A 24 3.37 22.28 -19.34
N ILE A 25 3.46 21.14 -20.04
CA ILE A 25 4.08 19.94 -19.48
C ILE A 25 5.54 20.16 -19.08
N ASP A 26 6.29 20.96 -19.86
CA ASP A 26 7.69 21.28 -19.60
C ASP A 26 7.86 22.08 -18.31
N GLU A 27 6.97 23.05 -18.05
CA GLU A 27 6.97 23.82 -16.80
C GLU A 27 6.71 22.93 -15.58
N LEU A 28 5.75 22.01 -15.69
CA LEU A 28 5.43 21.06 -14.62
C LEU A 28 6.61 20.12 -14.32
N LEU A 29 7.30 19.64 -15.36
CA LEU A 29 8.48 18.78 -15.21
C LEU A 29 9.67 19.55 -14.61
N GLN A 30 9.83 20.84 -14.96
CA GLN A 30 10.84 21.70 -14.36
C GLN A 30 10.59 21.93 -12.87
N GLU A 31 9.34 22.09 -12.43
CA GLU A 31 9.03 22.24 -11.00
C GLU A 31 9.35 20.98 -10.18
N GLN A 32 9.14 19.78 -10.74
CA GLN A 32 9.49 18.53 -10.07
C GLN A 32 11.01 18.34 -9.89
N THR A 33 11.80 18.88 -10.81
CA THR A 33 13.27 18.77 -10.77
C THR A 33 13.92 19.92 -10.00
N ARG A 34 13.20 21.01 -9.72
CA ARG A 34 13.64 22.03 -8.78
C ARG A 34 13.76 21.38 -7.41
N ARG A 35 14.99 21.41 -6.86
CA ARG A 35 15.26 20.93 -5.50
C ARG A 35 14.20 21.51 -4.57
N PRO A 36 13.58 20.70 -3.69
CA PRO A 36 12.59 21.22 -2.77
C PRO A 36 13.22 22.39 -2.03
N LEU A 37 12.52 23.53 -2.02
CA LEU A 37 13.03 24.75 -1.40
C LEU A 37 13.56 24.39 0.01
N PRO A 38 14.75 24.86 0.41
CA PRO A 38 15.31 24.52 1.72
C PRO A 38 14.38 24.90 2.89
N GLU A 39 13.44 25.82 2.66
CA GLU A 39 12.36 26.18 3.58
C GLU A 39 11.34 25.03 3.78
N LEU A 40 10.96 24.31 2.72
CA LEU A 40 10.10 23.12 2.80
C LEU A 40 10.77 21.98 3.56
N LEU A 41 12.09 21.84 3.45
CA LEU A 41 12.84 20.87 4.27
C LEU A 41 12.79 21.21 5.76
N LYS A 42 12.89 22.50 6.11
CA LYS A 42 12.76 22.96 7.50
C LYS A 42 11.35 22.76 8.03
N GLU A 43 10.32 22.99 7.22
CA GLU A 43 8.93 22.73 7.61
C GLU A 43 8.64 21.24 7.81
N GLN A 44 9.17 20.35 6.96
CA GLN A 44 9.04 18.90 7.16
C GLN A 44 9.69 18.43 8.46
N GLN A 45 10.78 19.06 8.91
CA GLN A 45 11.41 18.78 10.20
C GLN A 45 10.62 19.31 11.40
N ARG A 46 9.79 20.34 11.21
CA ARG A 46 8.93 20.91 12.26
C ARG A 46 7.62 20.15 12.44
N ARG A 47 7.18 19.40 11.43
CA ARG A 47 5.98 18.56 11.56
C ARG A 47 6.29 17.44 12.56
N PRO A 48 5.41 17.19 13.54
CA PRO A 48 5.56 16.04 14.41
C PRO A 48 5.62 14.80 13.50
N ARG A 49 6.75 14.08 13.53
CA ARG A 49 6.90 12.82 12.80
C ARG A 49 5.77 11.91 13.26
N ILE A 50 4.96 11.45 12.32
CA ILE A 50 3.98 10.39 12.58
C ILE A 50 4.77 9.26 13.25
N PRO A 51 4.41 8.83 14.47
CA PRO A 51 5.15 7.79 15.15
C PRO A 51 5.18 6.55 14.24
N PRO A 52 6.32 5.83 14.18
CA PRO A 52 6.40 4.61 13.37
C PRO A 52 5.24 3.70 13.78
N ALA A 53 4.53 3.16 12.77
CA ALA A 53 3.42 2.26 13.02
C ALA A 53 3.87 1.11 13.93
N PRO A 54 3.05 0.71 14.91
CA PRO A 54 3.44 -0.34 15.85
C PRO A 54 3.79 -1.62 15.07
N VAL A 55 4.99 -2.13 15.34
CA VAL A 55 5.46 -3.40 14.77
C VAL A 55 4.47 -4.47 15.22
N ARG A 56 3.75 -5.06 14.26
CA ARG A 56 2.82 -6.16 14.55
C ARG A 56 3.63 -7.35 15.04
N HIS A 57 3.53 -7.66 16.33
CA HIS A 57 4.14 -8.84 16.92
C HIS A 57 3.58 -10.09 16.23
N ARG A 58 4.44 -10.88 15.59
CA ARG A 58 4.09 -12.22 15.13
C ARG A 58 4.37 -13.19 16.28
N PRO A 59 3.34 -13.84 16.85
CA PRO A 59 3.58 -14.87 17.86
C PRO A 59 4.43 -16.01 17.27
N ALA A 60 5.29 -16.58 18.10
CA ALA A 60 6.04 -17.77 17.73
C ALA A 60 5.06 -18.94 17.49
N PRO A 61 5.37 -19.87 16.56
CA PRO A 61 4.53 -21.04 16.33
C PRO A 61 4.50 -21.92 17.58
N ASP A 62 3.31 -22.43 17.91
CA ASP A 62 3.13 -23.30 19.08
C ASP A 62 3.92 -24.61 18.92
N PRO A 63 4.76 -24.99 19.91
CA PRO A 63 5.54 -26.22 19.82
C PRO A 63 4.67 -27.49 19.85
N ASN A 64 3.48 -27.39 20.43
CA ASN A 64 2.54 -28.51 20.62
C ASN A 64 1.34 -28.45 19.67
N ALA A 65 1.46 -27.75 18.54
CA ALA A 65 0.36 -27.54 17.60
C ALA A 65 -0.32 -28.86 17.16
N ALA A 66 0.45 -29.94 16.97
CA ALA A 66 -0.08 -31.25 16.59
C ALA A 66 -0.98 -31.87 17.67
N ALA A 67 -0.59 -31.77 18.94
CA ALA A 67 -1.38 -32.28 20.06
C ALA A 67 -2.67 -31.48 20.25
N ASN A 68 -2.59 -30.15 20.12
CA ASN A 68 -3.73 -29.26 20.20
C ASN A 68 -4.74 -29.54 19.08
N TYR A 69 -4.25 -29.77 17.86
CA TYR A 69 -5.09 -30.12 16.71
C TYR A 69 -5.79 -31.47 16.89
N ALA A 70 -5.10 -32.49 17.39
CA ALA A 70 -5.69 -33.80 17.66
C ALA A 70 -6.80 -33.74 18.72
N ALA A 71 -6.58 -32.99 19.80
CA ALA A 71 -7.58 -32.80 20.86
C ALA A 71 -8.84 -32.08 20.34
N LEU A 72 -8.67 -31.09 19.45
CA LEU A 72 -9.80 -30.41 18.82
C LEU A 72 -10.60 -31.34 17.92
N LEU A 73 -9.92 -32.20 17.15
CA LEU A 73 -10.60 -33.19 16.32
C LEU A 73 -11.40 -34.19 17.15
N GLU A 74 -10.82 -34.69 18.24
CA GLU A 74 -11.52 -35.58 19.17
C GLU A 74 -12.75 -34.91 19.81
N ALA A 75 -12.62 -33.67 20.26
CA ALA A 75 -13.73 -32.90 20.82
C ALA A 75 -14.82 -32.57 19.79
N SER A 76 -14.45 -32.41 18.52
CA SER A 76 -15.39 -32.14 17.43
C SER A 76 -16.15 -33.37 16.93
N ALA A 77 -15.71 -34.58 17.31
CA ALA A 77 -16.36 -35.81 16.88
C ALA A 77 -17.78 -35.91 17.46
N PRO A 78 -18.80 -36.20 16.64
CA PRO A 78 -20.17 -36.34 17.12
C PRO A 78 -20.23 -37.53 18.09
N ARG A 79 -20.61 -37.24 19.34
CA ARG A 79 -20.79 -38.26 20.38
C ARG A 79 -21.89 -39.22 19.93
N ALA A 80 -21.51 -40.44 19.54
CA ALA A 80 -22.48 -41.44 19.10
C ALA A 80 -23.49 -41.70 20.23
N ARG A 81 -24.76 -41.36 20.00
CA ARG A 81 -25.83 -41.67 20.95
C ARG A 81 -26.00 -43.17 20.97
N ARG A 82 -25.49 -43.80 22.03
CA ARG A 82 -25.70 -45.21 22.34
C ARG A 82 -27.21 -45.43 22.45
N ARG A 83 -27.84 -45.99 21.42
CA ARG A 83 -29.20 -46.51 21.51
C ARG A 83 -29.12 -47.72 22.44
N VAL A 84 -29.51 -47.49 23.68
CA VAL A 84 -29.84 -48.57 24.61
C VAL A 84 -31.14 -49.16 24.08
N ALA A 85 -31.09 -50.43 23.67
CA ALA A 85 -32.26 -51.23 23.30
C ALA A 85 -32.97 -51.71 24.57
#